data_AF-A0A381MZH9-F1
#
_entry.id   AF-A0A381MZH9-F1
#
_cell.length_a   1.000
_cell.length_b   1.000
_cell.length_c   1.000
_cell.angle_alpha   90.00
_cell.angle_beta   90.00
_cell.angle_gamma   90.00
#
_symmetry.space_group_name_H-M   'P 1'
#
loop_
_entity.id
_entity.type
_entity.pdbx_description
1 polymer ?
#
loop_
_entity_poly.entity_id
_entity_poly.type
_entity_poly.pdbx_seq_one_letter_code
_entity_poly.pdbx_strand_id
1 'polypeptide(L)'
;VTNGVSYEVIVVGAGASGAPLASRASENPNRHVLLLEAGPDYSAITETPGDLRNGHHNSVVDHDWGLGYAPTEQRPGQPLPRGRVTGGSSAVNTCIFLRGVPEDYNDWASRGNPEWSWENVLATFCRLERDLDFGNEEYHGDAGPISVRRYPHDELTELHQAFLATADELDFPECPDQNDPWAWGAGPQPMNKLGQLRISTASAYLAPARLRPNLEIRGDCHTNRLLIERGKTTGVEVVRSDGSFEQIRAKLVVLCAGAIHTPGILLRSGIGPVDDLNRIGVNVTADVQGVGKNLSDHPGLFVLCRPTHLDLVAGNQPLIQTILRYTAPTSDRRMDLQIEQLTFAGREDLPYFGVAAVLEQVDGVGELIFPTADPYAFPQIRSRFCEEDRDAERLADCFLDALRFTESGPLGALTDEVVFPDVHRLSDRADVVALLRRFAASGYHPCGTARMGPLEDPTSVVDQYGRCHAVEGLVVADASIFPTVPRANTNPTSIMVGETIGEWLRTEPGRYGL
;
A
#
# COMPACT_ATOMS: atom_id res chain seq x y z
N VAL A 1 7.04 33.24 -17.73
CA VAL A 1 5.58 33.38 -17.92
C VAL A 1 5.19 32.42 -19.03
N THR A 2 4.75 31.22 -18.65
CA THR A 2 4.22 30.22 -19.58
C THR A 2 2.78 30.60 -19.94
N ASN A 3 2.48 30.63 -21.24
CA ASN A 3 1.16 30.95 -21.76
C ASN A 3 0.13 29.89 -21.33
N GLY A 4 -0.91 30.31 -20.59
CA GLY A 4 -2.29 30.03 -21.01
C GLY A 4 -3.11 28.96 -20.28
N VAL A 5 -2.56 28.12 -19.41
CA VAL A 5 -3.38 27.18 -18.60
C VAL A 5 -3.04 27.35 -17.13
N SER A 6 -3.97 27.96 -16.38
CA SER A 6 -3.95 27.91 -14.91
C SER A 6 -4.71 26.66 -14.51
N TYR A 7 -4.03 25.66 -13.96
CA TYR A 7 -4.72 24.49 -13.40
C TYR A 7 -5.48 24.91 -12.13
N GLU A 8 -6.63 24.30 -11.91
CA GLU A 8 -7.32 24.45 -10.63
C GLU A 8 -6.70 23.50 -9.59
N VAL A 9 -6.41 22.27 -10.02
CA VAL A 9 -5.84 21.23 -9.16
C VAL A 9 -4.62 20.60 -9.85
N ILE A 10 -3.52 20.49 -9.10
CA ILE A 10 -2.41 19.59 -9.44
C ILE A 10 -2.44 18.42 -8.48
N VAL A 11 -2.39 17.20 -9.01
CA VAL A 11 -2.24 15.95 -8.27
C VAL A 11 -0.84 15.41 -8.52
N VAL A 12 -0.07 15.19 -7.46
CA VAL A 12 1.32 14.72 -7.53
C VAL A 12 1.38 13.24 -7.19
N GLY A 13 1.71 12.41 -8.18
CA GLY A 13 1.74 10.95 -8.08
C GLY A 13 0.48 10.33 -8.68
N ALA A 14 0.62 9.52 -9.72
CA ALA A 14 -0.48 8.82 -10.39
C ALA A 14 -0.66 7.39 -9.86
N GLY A 15 -0.39 7.18 -8.57
CA GLY A 15 -0.46 5.89 -7.91
C GLY A 15 -1.87 5.46 -7.51
N ALA A 16 -1.93 4.51 -6.57
CA ALA A 16 -3.18 3.91 -6.06
C ALA A 16 -4.21 4.96 -5.59
N SER A 17 -3.77 6.08 -5.01
CA SER A 17 -4.68 7.15 -4.56
C SER A 17 -4.81 8.30 -5.55
N GLY A 18 -3.73 8.68 -6.22
CA GLY A 18 -3.73 9.84 -7.11
C GLY A 18 -4.54 9.63 -8.40
N ALA A 19 -4.52 8.42 -8.95
CA ALA A 19 -5.32 8.07 -10.12
C ALA A 19 -6.84 8.18 -9.89
N PRO A 20 -7.44 7.54 -8.85
CA PRO A 20 -8.86 7.74 -8.55
C PRO A 20 -9.20 9.18 -8.19
N LEU A 21 -8.34 9.88 -7.45
CA LEU A 21 -8.57 11.28 -7.08
C LEU A 21 -8.64 12.19 -8.31
N ALA A 22 -7.68 12.09 -9.22
CA ALA A 22 -7.67 12.87 -10.46
C ALA A 22 -8.86 12.54 -11.37
N SER A 23 -9.25 11.25 -11.42
CA SER A 23 -10.47 10.83 -12.11
C SER A 23 -11.69 11.50 -11.51
N ARG A 24 -11.92 11.44 -10.20
CA ARG A 24 -13.09 12.08 -9.56
C ARG A 24 -13.09 13.60 -9.69
N ALA A 25 -11.95 14.24 -9.46
CA ALA A 25 -11.83 15.69 -9.57
C ALA A 25 -12.14 16.19 -11.00
N SER A 26 -11.74 15.44 -12.03
CA SER A 26 -11.97 15.80 -13.44
C SER A 26 -13.39 15.53 -13.95
N GLU A 27 -14.25 14.86 -13.17
CA GLU A 27 -15.68 14.70 -13.53
C GLU A 27 -16.43 16.04 -13.56
N ASN A 28 -15.93 17.07 -12.87
CA ASN A 28 -16.40 18.43 -13.06
C ASN A 28 -15.75 19.02 -14.32
N PRO A 29 -16.51 19.26 -15.42
CA PRO A 29 -15.95 19.70 -16.70
C PRO A 29 -15.34 21.11 -16.66
N ASN A 30 -15.66 21.90 -15.63
CA ASN A 30 -15.09 23.24 -15.45
C ASN A 30 -13.75 23.21 -14.70
N ARG A 31 -13.30 22.04 -14.24
CA ARG A 31 -12.08 21.89 -13.45
C ARG A 31 -10.92 21.35 -14.27
N HIS A 32 -9.92 22.19 -14.47
CA HIS A 32 -8.66 21.77 -15.09
C HIS A 32 -7.77 21.08 -14.06
N VAL A 33 -7.51 19.79 -14.28
CA VAL A 33 -6.72 18.92 -13.41
C VAL A 33 -5.45 18.51 -14.14
N LEU A 34 -4.29 18.69 -13.50
CA LEU A 34 -3.02 18.12 -13.94
C LEU A 34 -2.62 16.98 -13.00
N LEU A 35 -2.39 15.79 -13.55
CA LEU A 35 -1.85 14.64 -12.85
C LEU A 35 -0.39 14.42 -13.26
N LEU A 36 0.51 14.45 -12.29
CA LEU A 36 1.96 14.27 -12.49
C LEU A 36 2.40 12.88 -12.02
N GLU A 37 3.23 12.21 -12.79
CA GLU A 37 3.84 10.93 -12.45
C GLU A 37 5.34 10.95 -12.75
N ALA A 38 6.16 10.45 -11.84
CA ALA A 38 7.61 10.41 -11.99
C ALA A 38 8.08 9.28 -12.92
N GLY A 39 7.30 8.20 -13.02
CA GLY A 39 7.48 7.12 -13.98
C GLY A 39 6.81 7.38 -15.34
N PRO A 40 6.96 6.44 -16.28
CA PRO A 40 6.34 6.57 -17.60
C PRO A 40 4.82 6.46 -17.51
N ASP A 41 4.16 7.00 -18.53
CA ASP A 41 2.73 6.86 -18.73
C ASP A 41 2.42 6.07 -20.01
N TYR A 42 1.60 5.04 -19.89
CA TYR A 42 1.13 4.23 -21.03
C TYR A 42 -0.34 4.54 -21.31
N SER A 43 -0.58 5.21 -22.44
CA SER A 43 -1.91 5.74 -22.77
C SER A 43 -2.90 4.66 -23.18
N ALA A 44 -2.42 3.59 -23.81
CA ALA A 44 -3.20 2.44 -24.24
C ALA A 44 -2.70 1.14 -23.61
N ILE A 45 -3.62 0.20 -23.35
CA ILE A 45 -3.28 -1.13 -22.81
C ILE A 45 -2.36 -1.93 -23.75
N THR A 46 -2.42 -1.66 -25.05
CA THR A 46 -1.54 -2.26 -26.07
C THR A 46 -0.10 -1.78 -25.95
N GLU A 47 0.12 -0.57 -25.41
CA GLU A 47 1.44 0.02 -25.16
C GLU A 47 1.99 -0.37 -23.78
N THR A 48 1.10 -0.77 -22.85
CA THR A 48 1.50 -1.19 -21.50
C THR A 48 2.40 -2.43 -21.57
N PRO A 49 3.57 -2.44 -20.92
CA PRO A 49 4.43 -3.62 -20.81
C PRO A 49 3.73 -4.90 -20.34
N GLY A 50 4.20 -6.06 -20.81
CA GLY A 50 3.55 -7.35 -20.57
C GLY A 50 3.55 -7.78 -19.11
N ASP A 51 4.62 -7.49 -18.39
CA ASP A 51 4.78 -7.71 -16.96
C ASP A 51 3.82 -6.84 -16.11
N LEU A 52 3.59 -5.59 -16.50
CA LEU A 52 2.58 -4.73 -15.85
C LEU A 52 1.15 -5.23 -16.10
N ARG A 53 0.87 -5.79 -17.27
CA ARG A 53 -0.44 -6.39 -17.57
C ARG A 53 -0.66 -7.71 -16.85
N ASN A 54 0.39 -8.45 -16.55
CA ASN A 54 0.29 -9.78 -15.95
C ASN A 54 0.17 -9.69 -14.41
N GLY A 55 -0.98 -10.13 -13.89
CA GLY A 55 -1.28 -10.21 -12.46
C GLY A 55 -0.92 -11.54 -11.79
N HIS A 56 -0.24 -12.46 -12.48
CA HIS A 56 0.34 -13.65 -11.85
C HIS A 56 1.64 -13.31 -11.11
N HIS A 57 2.34 -12.25 -11.53
CA HIS A 57 3.65 -11.85 -10.99
C HIS A 57 3.64 -10.40 -10.53
N ASN A 58 4.51 -10.11 -9.57
CA ASN A 58 4.85 -8.72 -9.23
C ASN A 58 5.78 -8.16 -10.34
N SER A 59 5.54 -6.92 -10.77
CA SER A 59 6.38 -6.22 -11.76
C SER A 59 7.31 -5.22 -11.05
N VAL A 60 8.37 -5.75 -10.44
CA VAL A 60 9.21 -5.01 -9.47
C VAL A 60 10.65 -4.79 -9.96
N VAL A 61 10.84 -4.68 -11.28
CA VAL A 61 12.16 -4.51 -11.90
C VAL A 61 12.21 -3.23 -12.75
N ASP A 62 11.57 -3.24 -13.92
CA ASP A 62 11.72 -2.16 -14.91
C ASP A 62 11.05 -0.83 -14.50
N HIS A 63 9.99 -0.92 -13.69
CA HIS A 63 9.22 0.21 -13.18
C HIS A 63 9.33 0.33 -11.66
N ASP A 64 10.45 -0.09 -11.08
CA ASP A 64 10.72 0.03 -9.66
C ASP A 64 11.43 1.34 -9.31
N TRP A 65 11.14 1.89 -8.13
CA TRP A 65 11.89 3.01 -7.58
C TRP A 65 13.33 2.63 -7.18
N GLY A 66 13.64 1.36 -6.92
CA GLY A 66 14.97 0.91 -6.50
C GLY A 66 15.30 1.24 -5.05
N LEU A 67 14.28 1.32 -4.19
CA LEU A 67 14.45 1.68 -2.78
C LEU A 67 15.12 0.55 -1.98
N GLY A 68 15.95 0.95 -1.02
CA GLY A 68 16.48 0.07 0.02
C GLY A 68 15.94 0.45 1.40
N TYR A 69 15.78 -0.52 2.29
CA TYR A 69 15.35 -0.29 3.67
C TYR A 69 16.07 -1.19 4.67
N ALA A 70 15.96 -0.82 5.94
CA ALA A 70 16.30 -1.65 7.09
C ALA A 70 14.99 -2.14 7.74
N PRO A 71 14.55 -3.39 7.47
CA PRO A 71 13.41 -3.99 8.16
C PRO A 71 13.67 -4.07 9.66
N THR A 72 14.87 -4.56 10.02
CA THR A 72 15.40 -4.68 11.38
C THR A 72 16.78 -4.01 11.43
N GLU A 73 17.28 -3.64 12.61
CA GLU A 73 18.63 -3.05 12.74
C GLU A 73 19.74 -3.95 12.18
N GLN A 74 19.54 -5.26 12.17
CA GLN A 74 20.53 -6.26 11.75
C GLN A 74 20.56 -6.51 10.24
N ARG A 75 19.57 -6.01 9.48
CA ARG A 75 19.44 -6.28 8.04
C ARG A 75 19.26 -5.00 7.21
N PRO A 76 20.20 -4.04 7.23
CA PRO A 76 20.10 -2.88 6.35
C PRO A 76 20.18 -3.28 4.86
N GLY A 77 19.68 -2.40 3.99
CA GLY A 77 19.86 -2.49 2.53
C GLY A 77 19.04 -3.58 1.84
N GLN A 78 17.96 -4.05 2.45
CA GLN A 78 17.03 -4.96 1.76
C GLN A 78 16.23 -4.19 0.69
N PRO A 79 15.81 -4.82 -0.41
CA PRO A 79 14.97 -4.16 -1.41
C PRO A 79 13.58 -3.83 -0.86
N LEU A 80 13.06 -2.66 -1.18
CA LEU A 80 11.69 -2.23 -0.89
C LEU A 80 10.99 -1.79 -2.18
N PRO A 81 10.55 -2.72 -3.05
CA PRO A 81 10.07 -2.35 -4.36
C PRO A 81 8.81 -1.48 -4.32
N ARG A 82 8.74 -0.41 -5.10
CA ARG A 82 7.60 0.49 -5.24
C ARG A 82 7.41 0.85 -6.70
N GLY A 83 6.15 0.82 -7.16
CA GLY A 83 5.84 1.16 -8.54
C GLY A 83 6.13 2.63 -8.87
N ARG A 84 6.92 2.84 -9.93
CA ARG A 84 7.26 4.11 -10.57
C ARG A 84 6.74 4.07 -12.02
N VAL A 85 5.43 4.21 -12.16
CA VAL A 85 4.66 4.18 -13.43
C VAL A 85 3.25 4.70 -13.14
N THR A 86 2.47 5.12 -14.13
CA THR A 86 1.05 5.42 -13.89
C THR A 86 0.32 4.19 -13.35
N GLY A 87 -0.49 4.38 -12.30
CA GLY A 87 -1.03 3.33 -11.44
C GLY A 87 -0.17 3.04 -10.20
N GLY A 88 1.10 3.48 -10.19
CA GLY A 88 2.04 3.33 -9.08
C GLY A 88 2.14 1.89 -8.59
N SER A 89 2.14 1.69 -7.27
CA SER A 89 2.24 0.35 -6.70
C SER A 89 1.04 -0.57 -7.06
N SER A 90 -0.13 -0.02 -7.43
CA SER A 90 -1.27 -0.84 -7.91
C SER A 90 -1.01 -1.49 -9.28
N ALA A 91 -0.06 -0.97 -10.05
CA ALA A 91 0.33 -1.51 -11.36
C ALA A 91 1.38 -2.62 -11.28
N VAL A 92 2.01 -2.82 -10.11
CA VAL A 92 3.15 -3.73 -9.95
C VAL A 92 2.99 -4.78 -8.85
N ASN A 93 1.99 -4.62 -7.97
CA ASN A 93 1.81 -5.48 -6.78
C ASN A 93 1.28 -6.89 -7.11
N THR A 94 0.82 -7.61 -6.10
CA THR A 94 0.33 -8.99 -6.23
C THR A 94 -1.14 -9.09 -6.68
N CYS A 95 -1.80 -7.96 -6.94
CA CYS A 95 -3.25 -7.87 -7.23
C CYS A 95 -4.14 -8.34 -6.08
N ILE A 96 -3.71 -8.22 -4.83
CA ILE A 96 -4.55 -8.54 -3.67
C ILE A 96 -5.50 -7.36 -3.42
N PHE A 97 -6.80 -7.67 -3.26
CA PHE A 97 -7.86 -6.74 -2.93
C PHE A 97 -8.51 -7.10 -1.58
N LEU A 98 -7.68 -7.14 -0.53
CA LEU A 98 -8.12 -7.39 0.84
C LEU A 98 -8.41 -6.07 1.56
N ARG A 99 -9.56 -5.96 2.23
CA ARG A 99 -9.95 -4.79 3.01
C ARG A 99 -9.59 -4.94 4.48
N GLY A 100 -9.27 -3.81 5.11
CA GLY A 100 -9.14 -3.75 6.57
C GLY A 100 -10.45 -4.11 7.25
N VAL A 101 -10.38 -4.42 8.53
CA VAL A 101 -11.58 -4.81 9.30
C VAL A 101 -12.27 -3.55 9.84
N PRO A 102 -13.58 -3.59 10.18
CA PRO A 102 -14.31 -2.43 10.69
C PRO A 102 -13.60 -1.68 11.82
N GLU A 103 -12.95 -2.43 12.72
CA GLU A 103 -12.28 -1.90 13.89
C GLU A 103 -11.04 -1.05 13.53
N ASP A 104 -10.41 -1.23 12.36
CA ASP A 104 -9.29 -0.37 11.91
C ASP A 104 -9.76 1.06 11.63
N TYR A 105 -10.84 1.17 10.88
CA TYR A 105 -11.42 2.45 10.46
C TYR A 105 -12.12 3.15 11.64
N ASN A 106 -12.75 2.38 12.53
CA ASN A 106 -13.29 2.92 13.76
C ASN A 106 -12.20 3.40 14.73
N ASP A 107 -11.02 2.75 14.76
CA ASP A 107 -9.85 3.28 15.47
C ASP A 107 -9.41 4.62 14.88
N TRP A 108 -9.32 4.75 13.55
CA TRP A 108 -9.02 6.03 12.89
C TRP A 108 -10.02 7.13 13.27
N ALA A 109 -11.30 6.80 13.28
CA ALA A 109 -12.37 7.71 13.69
C ALA A 109 -12.22 8.14 15.16
N SER A 110 -11.93 7.20 16.07
CA SER A 110 -11.74 7.46 17.49
C SER A 110 -10.55 8.40 17.78
N ARG A 111 -9.58 8.45 16.87
CA ARG A 111 -8.41 9.36 16.91
C ARG A 111 -8.71 10.76 16.38
N GLY A 112 -9.99 11.12 16.22
CA GLY A 112 -10.43 12.44 15.80
C GLY A 112 -10.65 12.60 14.30
N ASN A 113 -10.85 11.48 13.57
CA ASN A 113 -11.10 11.47 12.13
C ASN A 113 -12.47 10.82 11.79
N PRO A 114 -13.60 11.32 12.33
CA PRO A 114 -14.91 10.65 12.23
C PRO A 114 -15.38 10.32 10.81
N GLU A 115 -14.93 11.08 9.80
CA GLU A 115 -15.25 10.81 8.39
C GLU A 115 -14.66 9.47 7.89
N TRP A 116 -13.73 8.86 8.64
CA TRP A 116 -13.07 7.62 8.30
C TRP A 116 -13.56 6.42 9.11
N SER A 117 -14.73 6.53 9.76
CA SER A 117 -15.38 5.38 10.40
C SER A 117 -15.70 4.27 9.39
N TRP A 118 -15.87 3.03 9.86
CA TRP A 118 -16.21 1.90 9.01
C TRP A 118 -17.44 2.17 8.13
N GLU A 119 -18.49 2.74 8.72
CA GLU A 119 -19.74 3.08 8.04
C GLU A 119 -19.48 3.98 6.82
N ASN A 120 -18.66 5.01 6.99
CA ASN A 120 -18.36 5.97 5.93
C ASN A 120 -17.44 5.38 4.85
N VAL A 121 -16.40 4.65 5.25
CA VAL A 121 -15.45 4.08 4.28
C VAL A 121 -16.06 2.90 3.52
N LEU A 122 -16.99 2.14 4.11
CA LEU A 122 -17.68 1.03 3.45
C LEU A 122 -18.43 1.52 2.22
N ALA A 123 -19.13 2.65 2.30
CA ALA A 123 -19.81 3.24 1.16
C ALA A 123 -18.84 3.54 -0.01
N THR A 124 -17.63 4.01 0.29
CA THR A 124 -16.60 4.22 -0.73
C THR A 124 -16.01 2.90 -1.24
N PHE A 125 -15.80 1.90 -0.37
CA PHE A 125 -15.38 0.56 -0.80
C PHE A 125 -16.38 -0.06 -1.77
N CYS A 126 -17.68 -0.02 -1.47
CA CYS A 126 -18.72 -0.47 -2.40
C CYS A 126 -18.72 0.35 -3.70
N ARG A 127 -18.50 1.67 -3.65
CA ARG A 127 -18.47 2.50 -4.87
C ARG A 127 -17.29 2.19 -5.78
N LEU A 128 -16.13 1.85 -5.22
CA LEU A 128 -14.90 1.62 -5.97
C LEU A 128 -14.78 0.18 -6.50
N GLU A 129 -15.52 -0.75 -5.89
CA GLU A 129 -15.49 -2.18 -6.15
C GLU A 129 -16.57 -2.63 -7.14
N ARG A 130 -16.19 -3.57 -8.00
CA ARG A 130 -17.09 -4.46 -8.74
C ARG A 130 -16.70 -5.90 -8.40
N ASP A 131 -17.30 -6.44 -7.35
CA ASP A 131 -17.11 -7.80 -6.90
C ASP A 131 -17.93 -8.74 -7.80
N LEU A 132 -17.25 -9.72 -8.39
CA LEU A 132 -17.85 -10.66 -9.33
C LEU A 132 -18.42 -11.91 -8.65
N ASP A 133 -18.14 -12.11 -7.36
CA ASP A 133 -18.54 -13.31 -6.61
C ASP A 133 -19.61 -12.99 -5.56
N PHE A 134 -19.48 -11.84 -4.88
CA PHE A 134 -20.32 -11.42 -3.75
C PHE A 134 -20.99 -10.05 -3.95
N GLY A 135 -21.07 -9.54 -5.19
CA GLY A 135 -21.63 -8.21 -5.48
C GLY A 135 -23.09 -7.97 -5.03
N ASN A 136 -23.82 -9.02 -4.67
CA ASN A 136 -25.18 -8.95 -4.10
C ASN A 136 -25.21 -8.72 -2.58
N GLU A 137 -24.09 -8.89 -1.87
CA GLU A 137 -24.01 -8.67 -0.43
C GLU A 137 -23.95 -7.17 -0.11
N GLU A 138 -24.55 -6.76 1.01
CA GLU A 138 -24.71 -5.33 1.37
C GLU A 138 -23.39 -4.59 1.58
N TYR A 139 -22.31 -5.32 1.84
CA TYR A 139 -20.96 -4.80 2.07
C TYR A 139 -20.05 -4.92 0.84
N HIS A 140 -20.60 -5.23 -0.33
CA HIS A 140 -19.90 -5.28 -1.61
C HIS A 140 -20.42 -4.26 -2.62
N GLY A 141 -19.58 -3.91 -3.59
CA GLY A 141 -19.96 -3.17 -4.79
C GLY A 141 -20.09 -4.08 -6.01
N ASP A 142 -20.96 -3.75 -6.96
CA ASP A 142 -21.17 -4.53 -8.19
C ASP A 142 -20.85 -3.76 -9.50
N ALA A 143 -20.50 -2.48 -9.38
CA ALA A 143 -20.42 -1.56 -10.52
C ALA A 143 -19.18 -0.65 -10.52
N GLY A 144 -18.34 -0.72 -9.48
CA GLY A 144 -17.13 0.08 -9.37
C GLY A 144 -16.06 -0.23 -10.43
N PRO A 145 -15.08 0.67 -10.59
CA PRO A 145 -14.01 0.52 -11.58
C PRO A 145 -13.04 -0.63 -11.28
N ILE A 146 -12.83 -1.01 -10.02
CA ILE A 146 -11.95 -2.13 -9.66
C ILE A 146 -12.74 -3.43 -9.67
N SER A 147 -12.55 -4.27 -10.69
CA SER A 147 -13.12 -5.62 -10.69
C SER A 147 -12.35 -6.53 -9.72
N VAL A 148 -13.08 -7.25 -8.89
CA VAL A 148 -12.56 -8.16 -7.86
C VAL A 148 -13.16 -9.55 -8.07
N ARG A 149 -12.32 -10.57 -7.96
CA ARG A 149 -12.74 -11.97 -7.98
C ARG A 149 -11.89 -12.83 -7.05
N ARG A 150 -12.39 -14.00 -6.72
CA ARG A 150 -11.71 -15.07 -6.01
C ARG A 150 -11.53 -16.26 -6.95
N TYR A 151 -10.57 -17.12 -6.63
CA TYR A 151 -10.40 -18.37 -7.38
C TYR A 151 -11.40 -19.41 -6.85
N PRO A 152 -12.28 -19.99 -7.70
CA PRO A 152 -13.03 -21.17 -7.31
C PRO A 152 -12.07 -22.35 -7.11
N HIS A 153 -12.51 -23.36 -6.36
CA HIS A 153 -11.65 -24.47 -5.95
C HIS A 153 -10.99 -25.21 -7.14
N ASP A 154 -11.67 -25.34 -8.28
CA ASP A 154 -11.15 -26.00 -9.48
C ASP A 154 -10.13 -25.17 -10.26
N GLU A 155 -9.99 -23.88 -9.96
CA GLU A 155 -8.92 -23.02 -10.48
C GLU A 155 -7.71 -22.90 -9.52
N LEU A 156 -7.81 -23.43 -8.30
CA LEU A 156 -6.69 -23.44 -7.35
C LEU A 156 -5.60 -24.41 -7.81
N THR A 157 -4.34 -24.01 -7.67
CA THR A 157 -3.20 -24.93 -7.82
C THR A 157 -3.24 -25.99 -6.72
N GLU A 158 -2.51 -27.08 -6.94
CA GLU A 158 -2.43 -28.17 -5.96
C GLU A 158 -1.91 -27.69 -4.59
N LEU A 159 -0.92 -26.79 -4.56
CA LEU A 159 -0.42 -26.19 -3.31
C LEU A 159 -1.50 -25.41 -2.56
N HIS A 160 -2.32 -24.64 -3.29
CA HIS A 160 -3.38 -23.84 -2.69
C HIS A 160 -4.57 -24.68 -2.21
N GLN A 161 -4.93 -25.76 -2.94
CA GLN A 161 -5.91 -26.74 -2.47
C GLN A 161 -5.40 -27.43 -1.20
N ALA A 162 -4.14 -27.86 -1.20
CA ALA A 162 -3.50 -28.51 -0.06
C ALA A 162 -3.44 -27.58 1.16
N PHE A 163 -3.18 -26.29 0.98
CA PHE A 163 -3.22 -25.31 2.05
C PHE A 163 -4.59 -25.21 2.71
N LEU A 164 -5.69 -25.10 1.93
CA LEU A 164 -7.04 -25.04 2.49
C LEU A 164 -7.43 -26.34 3.20
N ALA A 165 -7.07 -27.50 2.63
CA ALA A 165 -7.33 -28.79 3.26
C ALA A 165 -6.53 -28.98 4.56
N THR A 166 -5.27 -28.53 4.60
CA THR A 166 -4.49 -28.48 5.85
C THR A 166 -5.15 -27.54 6.86
N ALA A 167 -5.65 -26.38 6.44
CA ALA A 167 -6.32 -25.45 7.35
C ALA A 167 -7.55 -26.09 8.04
N ASP A 168 -8.37 -26.83 7.28
CA ASP A 168 -9.50 -27.61 7.79
C ASP A 168 -9.05 -28.68 8.81
N GLU A 169 -8.01 -29.46 8.49
CA GLU A 169 -7.44 -30.47 9.41
C GLU A 169 -6.85 -29.85 10.69
N LEU A 170 -6.46 -28.58 10.66
CA LEU A 170 -5.95 -27.84 11.81
C LEU A 170 -7.05 -27.06 12.56
N ASP A 171 -8.32 -27.32 12.25
CA ASP A 171 -9.52 -26.71 12.85
C ASP A 171 -9.67 -25.19 12.59
N PHE A 172 -9.06 -24.66 11.52
CA PHE A 172 -9.37 -23.30 11.07
C PHE A 172 -10.66 -23.30 10.24
N PRO A 173 -11.61 -22.40 10.52
CA PRO A 173 -12.87 -22.36 9.78
C PRO A 173 -12.68 -21.94 8.33
N GLU A 174 -13.60 -22.37 7.48
CA GLU A 174 -13.69 -21.89 6.11
C GLU A 174 -14.18 -20.43 6.08
N CYS A 175 -13.56 -19.64 5.20
CA CYS A 175 -13.91 -18.25 4.94
C CYS A 175 -13.98 -18.03 3.42
N PRO A 176 -15.15 -18.24 2.79
CA PRO A 176 -15.31 -18.11 1.34
C PRO A 176 -15.16 -16.66 0.85
N ASP A 177 -15.37 -15.69 1.75
CA ASP A 177 -15.20 -14.27 1.48
C ASP A 177 -14.37 -13.59 2.58
N GLN A 178 -13.12 -13.28 2.24
CA GLN A 178 -12.18 -12.62 3.13
C GLN A 178 -12.48 -11.11 3.33
N ASN A 179 -13.39 -10.55 2.54
CA ASN A 179 -13.86 -9.16 2.69
C ASN A 179 -15.20 -9.07 3.44
N ASP A 180 -15.78 -10.20 3.87
CA ASP A 180 -16.88 -10.20 4.85
C ASP A 180 -16.34 -9.55 6.16
N PRO A 181 -16.96 -8.47 6.66
CA PRO A 181 -16.48 -7.73 7.82
C PRO A 181 -16.35 -8.58 9.09
N TRP A 182 -17.09 -9.68 9.18
CA TRP A 182 -17.23 -10.51 10.39
C TRP A 182 -16.63 -11.91 10.24
N ALA A 183 -16.31 -12.32 9.01
CA ALA A 183 -15.66 -13.61 8.76
C ALA A 183 -14.18 -13.61 9.18
N TRP A 184 -13.66 -14.80 9.41
CA TRP A 184 -12.25 -15.11 9.64
C TRP A 184 -12.05 -16.59 9.26
N GLY A 185 -10.80 -17.00 9.08
CA GLY A 185 -10.46 -18.36 8.67
C GLY A 185 -9.77 -18.43 7.31
N ALA A 186 -9.72 -19.63 6.75
CA ALA A 186 -9.00 -19.94 5.51
C ALA A 186 -9.93 -19.94 4.30
N GLY A 187 -9.47 -19.38 3.19
CA GLY A 187 -10.23 -19.43 1.94
C GLY A 187 -9.55 -18.71 0.77
N PRO A 188 -10.27 -18.52 -0.34
CA PRO A 188 -9.71 -17.89 -1.52
C PRO A 188 -9.51 -16.39 -1.32
N GLN A 189 -8.40 -15.89 -1.83
CA GLN A 189 -8.02 -14.49 -1.70
C GLN A 189 -8.76 -13.62 -2.72
N PRO A 190 -9.33 -12.46 -2.32
CA PRO A 190 -9.92 -11.51 -3.26
C PRO A 190 -8.81 -10.84 -4.07
N MET A 191 -8.93 -10.87 -5.39
CA MET A 191 -7.92 -10.38 -6.32
C MET A 191 -8.48 -9.35 -7.30
N ASN A 192 -7.78 -8.24 -7.51
CA ASN A 192 -8.09 -7.26 -8.57
C ASN A 192 -7.43 -7.62 -9.91
N LYS A 193 -7.75 -8.81 -10.45
CA LYS A 193 -7.32 -9.29 -11.77
C LYS A 193 -8.38 -10.17 -12.42
N LEU A 194 -8.41 -10.20 -13.76
CA LEU A 194 -9.29 -11.06 -14.56
C LEU A 194 -8.45 -12.04 -15.38
N GLY A 195 -8.39 -13.29 -14.94
CA GLY A 195 -7.38 -14.23 -15.41
C GLY A 195 -5.97 -13.69 -15.12
N GLN A 196 -5.15 -13.53 -16.16
CA GLN A 196 -3.84 -12.91 -16.05
C GLN A 196 -3.88 -11.38 -16.09
N LEU A 197 -5.00 -10.75 -16.49
CA LEU A 197 -5.03 -9.30 -16.65
C LEU A 197 -5.16 -8.58 -15.31
N ARG A 198 -4.13 -7.84 -14.91
CA ARG A 198 -4.13 -6.94 -13.76
C ARG A 198 -5.12 -5.78 -13.97
N ILE A 199 -5.93 -5.51 -12.94
CA ILE A 199 -6.80 -4.33 -12.89
C ILE A 199 -6.17 -3.28 -11.97
N SER A 200 -5.22 -2.51 -12.50
CA SER A 200 -4.58 -1.41 -11.76
C SER A 200 -5.43 -0.16 -11.77
N THR A 201 -5.08 0.84 -10.97
CA THR A 201 -5.77 2.15 -11.02
C THR A 201 -5.53 2.90 -12.34
N ALA A 202 -4.45 2.60 -13.06
CA ALA A 202 -4.25 3.16 -14.40
C ALA A 202 -5.27 2.62 -15.41
N SER A 203 -5.50 1.31 -15.43
CA SER A 203 -6.50 0.71 -16.35
C SER A 203 -7.93 0.98 -15.91
N ALA A 204 -8.19 0.99 -14.60
CA ALA A 204 -9.54 1.14 -14.06
C ALA A 204 -10.04 2.59 -13.99
N TYR A 205 -9.18 3.54 -13.63
CA TYR A 205 -9.56 4.96 -13.45
C TYR A 205 -9.02 5.86 -14.56
N LEU A 206 -7.74 5.76 -14.91
CA LEU A 206 -7.15 6.70 -15.87
C LEU A 206 -7.56 6.41 -17.31
N ALA A 207 -7.61 5.15 -17.73
CA ALA A 207 -8.01 4.79 -19.09
C ALA A 207 -9.36 5.42 -19.52
N PRO A 208 -10.46 5.34 -18.73
CA PRO A 208 -11.69 6.05 -19.07
C PRO A 208 -11.58 7.58 -18.88
N ALA A 209 -10.90 8.05 -17.83
CA ALA A 209 -10.81 9.48 -17.52
C ALA A 209 -10.03 10.31 -18.56
N ARG A 210 -9.07 9.69 -19.26
CA ARG A 210 -8.26 10.31 -20.32
C ARG A 210 -9.06 10.93 -21.46
N LEU A 211 -10.30 10.49 -21.67
CA LEU A 211 -11.17 11.05 -22.70
C LEU A 211 -11.67 12.46 -22.36
N ARG A 212 -11.48 12.91 -21.11
CA ARG A 212 -11.95 14.21 -20.62
C ARG A 212 -10.94 15.31 -20.98
N PRO A 213 -11.34 16.37 -21.69
CA PRO A 213 -10.41 17.42 -22.16
C PRO A 213 -9.84 18.30 -21.03
N ASN A 214 -10.41 18.21 -19.83
CA ASN A 214 -10.00 18.95 -18.64
C ASN A 214 -9.04 18.17 -17.72
N LEU A 215 -8.65 16.94 -18.08
CA LEU A 215 -7.63 16.16 -17.39
C LEU A 215 -6.37 16.05 -18.26
N GLU A 216 -5.25 16.52 -17.74
CA GLU A 216 -3.93 16.31 -18.35
C GLU A 216 -3.11 15.36 -17.48
N ILE A 217 -2.48 14.36 -18.09
CA ILE A 217 -1.61 13.40 -17.43
C ILE A 217 -0.20 13.56 -18.00
N ARG A 218 0.79 13.79 -17.13
CA ARG A 218 2.20 13.90 -17.50
C ARG A 218 3.02 12.83 -16.78
N GLY A 219 3.44 11.81 -17.52
CA GLY A 219 4.51 10.89 -17.09
C GLY A 219 5.89 11.55 -17.16
N ASP A 220 6.89 10.84 -16.66
CA ASP A 220 8.30 11.24 -16.63
C ASP A 220 8.54 12.63 -16.02
N CYS A 221 7.71 12.98 -15.03
CA CYS A 221 7.67 14.28 -14.39
C CYS A 221 7.94 14.16 -12.88
N HIS A 222 9.20 14.28 -12.49
CA HIS A 222 9.61 14.17 -11.08
C HIS A 222 9.30 15.47 -10.33
N THR A 223 8.46 15.42 -9.30
CA THR A 223 8.15 16.62 -8.49
C THR A 223 9.25 16.88 -7.46
N ASN A 224 9.88 18.06 -7.53
CA ASN A 224 10.90 18.48 -6.58
C ASN A 224 10.25 18.96 -5.28
N ARG A 225 9.49 20.05 -5.33
CA ARG A 225 8.92 20.70 -4.13
C ARG A 225 7.66 21.48 -4.45
N LEU A 226 6.97 21.92 -3.41
CA LEU A 226 5.85 22.85 -3.47
C LEU A 226 6.35 24.29 -3.66
N LEU A 227 5.54 25.11 -4.33
CA LEU A 227 5.73 26.56 -4.42
C LEU A 227 4.87 27.23 -3.35
N ILE A 228 5.49 27.81 -2.32
CA ILE A 228 4.76 28.41 -1.19
C ILE A 228 5.00 29.92 -1.17
N GLU A 229 3.91 30.68 -1.21
CA GLU A 229 3.92 32.15 -1.16
C GLU A 229 3.00 32.60 -0.01
N ARG A 230 3.56 33.32 0.97
CA ARG A 230 2.80 33.88 2.11
C ARG A 230 1.91 32.86 2.84
N GLY A 231 2.44 31.66 3.10
CA GLY A 231 1.73 30.60 3.82
C GLY A 231 0.74 29.79 2.97
N LYS A 232 0.67 30.05 1.66
CA LYS A 232 -0.20 29.33 0.73
C LYS A 232 0.60 28.62 -0.36
N THR A 233 0.26 27.37 -0.62
CA THR A 233 0.75 26.61 -1.77
C THR A 233 0.11 27.16 -3.05
N THR A 234 0.94 27.45 -4.04
CA THR A 234 0.54 28.08 -5.32
C THR A 234 0.91 27.24 -6.54
N GLY A 235 1.44 26.04 -6.33
CA GLY A 235 1.88 25.15 -7.39
C GLY A 235 3.02 24.23 -6.96
N VAL A 236 3.70 23.67 -7.95
CA VAL A 236 4.83 22.75 -7.76
C VAL A 236 5.99 23.13 -8.67
N GLU A 237 7.19 22.76 -8.24
CA GLU A 237 8.40 22.75 -9.04
C GLU A 237 8.70 21.30 -9.44
N VAL A 238 8.83 21.03 -10.73
CA VAL A 238 9.14 19.71 -11.29
C VAL A 238 10.49 19.72 -11.98
N VAL A 239 11.14 18.57 -12.05
CA VAL A 239 12.38 18.37 -12.80
C VAL A 239 12.03 17.90 -14.20
N ARG A 240 12.53 18.63 -15.21
CA ARG A 240 12.42 18.24 -16.62
C ARG A 240 13.42 17.17 -16.98
N SER A 241 13.21 16.52 -18.12
CA SER A 241 14.12 15.51 -18.67
C SER A 241 15.55 16.02 -18.92
N ASP A 242 15.74 17.32 -19.11
CA ASP A 242 17.05 17.97 -19.27
C ASP A 242 17.69 18.41 -17.93
N GLY A 243 17.06 18.08 -16.80
CA GLY A 243 17.50 18.45 -15.46
C GLY A 243 17.14 19.87 -15.02
N SER A 244 16.51 20.68 -15.88
CA SER A 244 16.03 22.01 -15.51
C SER A 244 14.75 21.95 -14.69
N PHE A 245 14.49 22.99 -13.90
CA PHE A 245 13.25 23.09 -13.12
C PHE A 245 12.15 23.83 -13.89
N GLU A 246 10.93 23.30 -13.84
CA GLU A 246 9.72 23.95 -14.31
C GLU A 246 8.78 24.24 -13.14
N GLN A 247 8.24 25.46 -13.10
CA GLN A 247 7.22 25.85 -12.14
C GLN A 247 5.84 25.77 -12.79
N ILE A 248 4.93 25.03 -12.18
CA ILE A 248 3.55 24.85 -12.62
C ILE A 248 2.63 25.38 -11.52
N ARG A 249 1.74 26.31 -11.85
CA ARG A 249 0.86 27.00 -10.88
C ARG A 249 -0.52 26.35 -10.82
N ALA A 250 -1.10 26.33 -9.61
CA ALA A 250 -2.47 25.88 -9.38
C ALA A 250 -3.10 26.55 -8.14
N LYS A 251 -4.43 26.46 -8.03
CA LYS A 251 -5.16 26.92 -6.83
C LYS A 251 -5.00 25.95 -5.65
N LEU A 252 -4.97 24.65 -5.95
CA LEU A 252 -4.82 23.55 -5.00
C LEU A 252 -3.77 22.55 -5.48
N VAL A 253 -2.93 22.07 -4.57
CA VAL A 253 -2.03 20.94 -4.81
C VAL A 253 -2.41 19.79 -3.89
N VAL A 254 -2.51 18.59 -4.45
CA VAL A 254 -2.78 17.33 -3.73
C VAL A 254 -1.57 16.41 -3.89
N LEU A 255 -0.92 16.04 -2.78
CA LEU A 255 0.15 15.07 -2.75
C LEU A 255 -0.41 13.65 -2.62
N CYS A 256 -0.08 12.82 -3.60
CA CYS A 256 -0.41 11.39 -3.68
C CYS A 256 0.84 10.56 -4.04
N ALA A 257 2.02 10.98 -3.57
CA ALA A 257 3.31 10.39 -3.92
C ALA A 257 3.62 9.11 -3.10
N GLY A 258 2.75 8.74 -2.16
CA GLY A 258 2.87 7.58 -1.31
C GLY A 258 3.72 7.83 -0.06
N ALA A 259 3.62 6.90 0.90
CA ALA A 259 4.21 7.04 2.23
C ALA A 259 5.71 7.30 2.26
N ILE A 260 6.47 6.89 1.25
CA ILE A 260 7.92 7.10 1.23
C ILE A 260 8.28 8.47 0.62
N HIS A 261 7.58 8.92 -0.42
CA HIS A 261 7.99 10.10 -1.19
C HIS A 261 7.27 11.39 -0.75
N THR A 262 6.03 11.31 -0.27
CA THR A 262 5.27 12.48 0.21
C THR A 262 6.05 13.28 1.28
N PRO A 263 6.64 12.66 2.32
CA PRO A 263 7.43 13.39 3.32
C PRO A 263 8.66 14.10 2.73
N GLY A 264 9.30 13.50 1.72
CA GLY A 264 10.45 14.11 1.04
C GLY A 264 10.08 15.40 0.31
N ILE A 265 8.91 15.42 -0.35
CA ILE A 265 8.38 16.62 -1.00
C ILE A 265 8.07 17.70 0.05
N LEU A 266 7.44 17.35 1.18
CA LEU A 266 7.15 18.27 2.28
C LEU A 266 8.44 18.89 2.84
N LEU A 267 9.45 18.07 3.14
CA LEU A 267 10.74 18.51 3.66
C LEU A 267 11.47 19.45 2.69
N ARG A 268 11.55 19.11 1.40
CA ARG A 268 12.14 20.01 0.38
C ARG A 268 11.34 21.31 0.16
N SER A 269 10.11 21.36 0.66
CA SER A 269 9.25 22.56 0.67
C SER A 269 9.36 23.38 1.97
N GLY A 270 10.22 22.96 2.91
CA GLY A 270 10.39 23.62 4.20
C GLY A 270 9.32 23.25 5.24
N ILE A 271 8.56 22.16 5.04
CA ILE A 271 7.54 21.68 5.96
C ILE A 271 8.03 20.38 6.59
N GLY A 272 8.32 20.40 7.89
CA GLY A 272 8.78 19.24 8.65
C GLY A 272 9.51 19.63 9.93
N PRO A 273 10.12 18.67 10.65
CA PRO A 273 10.85 18.99 11.87
C PRO A 273 12.01 19.94 11.57
N VAL A 274 12.16 21.00 12.37
CA VAL A 274 13.22 22.02 12.18
C VAL A 274 14.61 21.39 12.10
N ASP A 275 14.91 20.39 12.94
CA ASP A 275 16.21 19.71 12.92
C ASP A 275 16.47 18.96 11.62
N ASP A 276 15.43 18.35 11.03
CA ASP A 276 15.52 17.65 9.76
C ASP A 276 15.73 18.64 8.60
N LEU A 277 15.00 19.76 8.60
CA LEU A 277 15.13 20.82 7.61
C LEU A 277 16.54 21.45 7.65
N ASN A 278 17.03 21.77 8.85
CA ASN A 278 18.38 22.30 9.05
C ASN A 278 19.45 21.30 8.57
N ARG A 279 19.27 20.00 8.87
CA ARG A 279 20.19 18.93 8.48
C ARG A 279 20.32 18.79 6.96
N ILE A 280 19.25 19.01 6.20
CA ILE A 280 19.28 18.96 4.73
C ILE A 280 19.45 20.33 4.06
N GLY A 281 19.62 21.40 4.85
CA GLY A 281 19.88 22.76 4.34
C GLY A 281 18.67 23.45 3.70
N VAL A 282 17.45 23.14 4.14
CA VAL A 282 16.21 23.75 3.63
C VAL A 282 15.69 24.79 4.61
N ASN A 283 15.27 25.95 4.09
CA ASN A 283 14.66 27.00 4.91
C ASN A 283 13.35 26.54 5.53
N VAL A 284 13.15 26.85 6.81
CA VAL A 284 11.94 26.50 7.54
C VAL A 284 10.77 27.37 7.07
N THR A 285 9.75 26.72 6.49
CA THR A 285 8.43 27.29 6.24
C THR A 285 7.51 27.04 7.43
N ALA A 286 7.49 25.81 7.93
CA ALA A 286 6.71 25.41 9.09
C ALA A 286 7.36 24.24 9.83
N ASP A 287 7.36 24.32 11.16
CA ASP A 287 7.83 23.25 12.04
C ASP A 287 6.70 22.22 12.25
N VAL A 288 6.81 21.06 11.59
CA VAL A 288 5.80 20.00 11.64
C VAL A 288 6.47 18.69 12.01
N GLN A 289 6.41 18.34 13.29
CA GLN A 289 7.16 17.23 13.89
C GLN A 289 6.76 15.85 13.34
N GLY A 290 5.52 15.70 12.85
CA GLY A 290 5.00 14.44 12.31
C GLY A 290 5.54 14.02 10.94
N VAL A 291 6.12 14.93 10.15
CA VAL A 291 6.55 14.63 8.78
C VAL A 291 7.69 13.60 8.77
N GLY A 292 7.47 12.46 8.11
CA GLY A 292 8.44 11.37 8.00
C GLY A 292 8.52 10.45 9.24
N LYS A 293 7.67 10.65 10.24
CA LYS A 293 7.56 9.83 11.45
C LYS A 293 6.41 8.82 11.34
N ASN A 294 6.20 7.97 12.34
CA ASN A 294 5.06 7.02 12.37
C ASN A 294 5.01 6.10 11.13
N LEU A 295 6.17 5.65 10.63
CA LEU A 295 6.20 4.70 9.52
C LEU A 295 5.67 3.35 10.03
N SER A 296 4.49 2.96 9.58
CA SER A 296 3.87 1.68 9.92
C SER A 296 3.81 0.78 8.69
N ASP A 297 4.01 -0.52 8.87
CA ASP A 297 4.03 -1.55 7.82
C ASP A 297 3.87 -2.93 8.48
N HIS A 298 3.42 -3.94 7.73
CA HIS A 298 3.22 -5.29 8.28
C HIS A 298 4.54 -6.07 8.29
N PRO A 299 5.05 -6.50 9.46
CA PRO A 299 6.18 -7.42 9.50
C PRO A 299 5.69 -8.85 9.24
N GLY A 300 6.44 -9.57 8.40
CA GLY A 300 6.23 -10.99 8.16
C GLY A 300 7.53 -11.75 7.94
N LEU A 301 7.46 -13.07 8.03
CA LEU A 301 8.56 -13.97 7.74
C LEU A 301 8.04 -15.23 7.04
N PHE A 302 8.75 -15.64 5.99
CA PHE A 302 8.47 -16.87 5.27
C PHE A 302 9.06 -18.09 5.95
N VAL A 303 8.32 -19.19 5.94
CA VAL A 303 8.85 -20.56 5.91
C VAL A 303 9.03 -20.94 4.44
N LEU A 304 10.28 -21.15 4.01
CA LEU A 304 10.60 -21.54 2.64
C LEU A 304 10.74 -23.05 2.53
N CYS A 305 10.03 -23.64 1.57
CA CYS A 305 9.89 -25.09 1.46
C CYS A 305 10.33 -25.57 0.09
N ARG A 306 11.08 -26.68 0.06
CA ARG A 306 11.26 -27.45 -1.17
C ARG A 306 10.01 -28.29 -1.42
N PRO A 307 9.42 -28.24 -2.62
CA PRO A 307 8.30 -29.11 -2.97
C PRO A 307 8.78 -30.54 -3.23
N THR A 308 7.90 -31.53 -3.05
CA THR A 308 8.18 -32.94 -3.40
C THR A 308 8.43 -33.15 -4.90
N HIS A 309 7.90 -32.26 -5.75
CA HIS A 309 8.13 -32.26 -7.19
C HIS A 309 7.99 -30.84 -7.78
N LEU A 310 8.75 -30.56 -8.83
CA LEU A 310 8.97 -29.19 -9.33
C LEU A 310 7.75 -28.55 -10.01
N ASP A 311 6.81 -29.35 -10.51
CA ASP A 311 5.62 -28.83 -11.19
C ASP A 311 4.70 -28.02 -10.25
N LEU A 312 4.82 -28.21 -8.93
CA LEU A 312 4.10 -27.46 -7.91
C LEU A 312 4.48 -25.98 -7.85
N VAL A 313 5.68 -25.62 -8.32
CA VAL A 313 6.24 -24.26 -8.21
C VAL A 313 6.54 -23.67 -9.58
N ALA A 314 5.81 -24.10 -10.61
CA ALA A 314 6.01 -23.62 -11.97
C ALA A 314 5.73 -22.12 -12.08
N GLY A 315 6.72 -21.35 -12.56
CA GLY A 315 6.68 -19.87 -12.61
C GLY A 315 5.67 -19.26 -13.59
N ASN A 316 4.74 -20.02 -14.16
CA ASN A 316 3.60 -19.47 -14.92
C ASN A 316 2.28 -19.51 -14.12
N GLN A 317 2.29 -20.18 -12.96
CA GLN A 317 1.15 -20.26 -12.06
C GLN A 317 0.92 -18.93 -11.33
N PRO A 318 -0.30 -18.66 -10.82
CA PRO A 318 -0.53 -17.53 -9.94
C PRO A 318 0.37 -17.57 -8.69
N LEU A 319 0.96 -16.44 -8.32
CA LEU A 319 1.79 -16.34 -7.11
C LEU A 319 1.02 -16.67 -5.83
N ILE A 320 -0.23 -16.21 -5.74
CA ILE A 320 -1.10 -16.38 -4.56
C ILE A 320 -2.56 -16.55 -4.99
N GLN A 321 -3.29 -17.41 -4.27
CA GLN A 321 -4.72 -17.68 -4.46
C GLN A 321 -5.50 -17.84 -3.14
N THR A 322 -4.84 -18.14 -2.02
CA THR A 322 -5.49 -18.45 -0.73
C THR A 322 -4.78 -17.77 0.43
N ILE A 323 -5.55 -17.57 1.51
CA ILE A 323 -5.14 -16.86 2.71
C ILE A 323 -5.83 -17.48 3.93
N LEU A 324 -5.21 -17.35 5.10
CA LEU A 324 -5.81 -17.58 6.41
C LEU A 324 -5.67 -16.31 7.26
N ARG A 325 -6.78 -15.80 7.79
CA ARG A 325 -6.80 -14.68 8.75
C ARG A 325 -7.40 -15.13 10.07
N TYR A 326 -6.73 -14.82 11.18
CA TYR A 326 -7.16 -15.27 12.51
C TYR A 326 -6.56 -14.39 13.61
N THR A 327 -6.94 -14.65 14.85
CA THR A 327 -6.53 -13.85 16.01
C THR A 327 -5.50 -14.61 16.81
N ALA A 328 -4.40 -13.95 17.19
CA ALA A 328 -3.42 -14.55 18.07
C ALA A 328 -4.07 -14.95 19.41
N PRO A 329 -3.69 -16.08 20.03
CA PRO A 329 -4.26 -16.50 21.31
C PRO A 329 -4.15 -15.47 22.44
N THR A 330 -3.13 -14.62 22.36
CA THR A 330 -2.82 -13.58 23.35
C THR A 330 -3.40 -12.21 23.01
N SER A 331 -4.09 -12.07 21.87
CA SER A 331 -4.57 -10.78 21.37
C SER A 331 -6.01 -10.49 21.76
N ASP A 332 -6.26 -9.22 22.06
CA ASP A 332 -7.58 -8.63 22.23
C ASP A 332 -8.09 -7.96 20.95
N ARG A 333 -7.30 -7.97 19.86
CA ARG A 333 -7.63 -7.38 18.57
C ARG A 333 -7.84 -8.49 17.54
N ARG A 334 -9.10 -8.65 17.09
CA ARG A 334 -9.48 -9.66 16.10
C ARG A 334 -8.64 -9.55 14.81
N MET A 335 -8.32 -10.68 14.19
CA MET A 335 -7.65 -10.73 12.88
C MET A 335 -6.32 -9.96 12.83
N ASP A 336 -5.52 -10.07 13.89
CA ASP A 336 -4.18 -9.48 13.91
C ASP A 336 -3.11 -10.36 13.27
N LEU A 337 -3.43 -11.60 12.90
CA LEU A 337 -2.52 -12.53 12.23
C LEU A 337 -3.05 -12.95 10.86
N GLN A 338 -2.11 -13.18 9.95
CA GLN A 338 -2.36 -13.67 8.60
C GLN A 338 -1.30 -14.71 8.20
N ILE A 339 -1.73 -15.80 7.56
CA ILE A 339 -0.87 -16.74 6.85
C ILE A 339 -1.21 -16.72 5.35
N GLU A 340 -0.20 -16.49 4.53
CA GLU A 340 -0.30 -16.55 3.06
C GLU A 340 0.51 -17.72 2.52
N GLN A 341 -0.08 -18.51 1.63
CA GLN A 341 0.65 -19.52 0.85
C GLN A 341 1.09 -18.89 -0.47
N LEU A 342 2.36 -19.00 -0.82
CA LEU A 342 2.92 -18.50 -2.08
C LEU A 342 3.41 -19.66 -2.92
N THR A 343 2.98 -19.73 -4.17
CA THR A 343 3.42 -20.75 -5.14
C THR A 343 4.93 -20.74 -5.38
N PHE A 344 5.56 -19.56 -5.37
CA PHE A 344 7.02 -19.43 -5.49
C PHE A 344 7.56 -18.24 -4.68
N ALA A 345 8.70 -18.44 -4.02
CA ALA A 345 9.31 -17.46 -3.13
C ALA A 345 10.22 -16.47 -3.88
N GLY A 346 9.61 -15.52 -4.61
CA GLY A 346 10.24 -14.29 -5.12
C GLY A 346 11.34 -14.43 -6.19
N ARG A 347 11.85 -15.64 -6.44
CA ARG A 347 12.89 -15.94 -7.43
C ARG A 347 12.50 -17.18 -8.22
N GLU A 348 12.14 -17.02 -9.48
CA GLU A 348 11.76 -18.12 -10.38
C GLU A 348 12.87 -19.17 -10.56
N ASP A 349 14.14 -18.81 -10.30
CA ASP A 349 15.28 -19.73 -10.37
C ASP A 349 15.46 -20.61 -9.12
N LEU A 350 14.72 -20.33 -8.04
CA LEU A 350 14.71 -21.16 -6.84
C LEU A 350 13.38 -21.92 -6.76
N PRO A 351 13.40 -23.26 -6.79
CA PRO A 351 12.18 -24.07 -6.79
C PRO A 351 11.63 -24.20 -5.36
N TYR A 352 11.28 -23.08 -4.73
CA TYR A 352 10.74 -23.05 -3.38
C TYR A 352 9.39 -22.37 -3.36
N PHE A 353 8.42 -22.97 -2.66
CA PHE A 353 7.19 -22.29 -2.27
C PHE A 353 7.35 -21.69 -0.88
N GLY A 354 6.47 -20.75 -0.51
CA GLY A 354 6.52 -20.06 0.77
C GLY A 354 5.22 -20.21 1.56
N VAL A 355 5.33 -20.30 2.88
CA VAL A 355 4.22 -20.05 3.82
C VAL A 355 4.61 -18.85 4.67
N ALA A 356 3.97 -17.71 4.43
CA ALA A 356 4.30 -16.45 5.06
C ALA A 356 3.46 -16.24 6.31
N ALA A 357 4.11 -16.09 7.47
CA ALA A 357 3.47 -15.58 8.67
C ALA A 357 3.56 -14.05 8.67
N VAL A 358 2.44 -13.36 8.87
CA VAL A 358 2.36 -11.90 8.83
C VAL A 358 1.57 -11.39 10.05
N LEU A 359 2.08 -10.31 10.65
CA LEU A 359 1.39 -9.54 11.68
C LEU A 359 0.68 -8.36 11.01
N GLU A 360 -0.65 -8.39 11.07
CA GLU A 360 -1.52 -7.39 10.43
C GLU A 360 -1.87 -6.25 11.40
N GLN A 361 -1.77 -6.46 12.72
CA GLN A 361 -1.91 -5.40 13.70
C GLN A 361 -0.58 -5.10 14.38
N VAL A 362 -0.03 -3.93 14.06
CA VAL A 362 1.31 -3.52 14.48
C VAL A 362 1.23 -2.39 15.51
N ASP A 363 1.97 -2.52 16.60
CA ASP A 363 2.11 -1.47 17.62
C ASP A 363 3.41 -0.66 17.43
N GLY A 364 4.47 -1.29 16.92
CA GLY A 364 5.76 -0.66 16.62
C GLY A 364 5.71 0.25 15.38
N VAL A 365 6.51 1.32 15.41
CA VAL A 365 6.64 2.26 14.29
C VAL A 365 8.10 2.56 13.97
N GLY A 366 8.36 2.77 12.69
CA GLY A 366 9.63 3.19 12.14
C GLY A 366 9.71 4.69 11.85
N GLU A 367 10.73 5.07 11.09
CA GLU A 367 10.94 6.44 10.63
C GLU A 367 11.66 6.52 9.28
N LEU A 368 11.51 7.69 8.63
CA LEU A 368 12.24 8.07 7.43
C LEU A 368 13.28 9.15 7.77
N ILE A 369 14.50 8.97 7.28
CA ILE A 369 15.59 9.93 7.47
C ILE A 369 16.12 10.36 6.10
N PHE A 370 15.82 11.59 5.71
CA PHE A 370 16.29 12.14 4.44
C PHE A 370 17.71 12.71 4.60
N PRO A 371 18.70 12.28 3.81
CA PRO A 371 20.09 12.72 3.97
C PRO A 371 20.40 14.06 3.29
N THR A 372 19.57 14.49 2.34
CA THR A 372 19.81 15.69 1.51
C THR A 372 18.47 16.21 0.96
N ALA A 373 18.49 17.44 0.43
CA ALA A 373 17.39 18.05 -0.30
C ALA A 373 17.38 17.72 -1.81
N ASP A 374 18.29 16.85 -2.28
CA ASP A 374 18.26 16.34 -3.66
C ASP A 374 16.96 15.56 -3.92
N PRO A 375 16.15 15.92 -4.95
CA PRO A 375 14.92 15.20 -5.27
C PRO A 375 15.12 13.72 -5.62
N TYR A 376 16.31 13.33 -6.11
CA TYR A 376 16.61 11.96 -6.51
C TYR A 376 17.21 11.10 -5.39
N ALA A 377 17.54 11.70 -4.25
CA ALA A 377 18.11 10.95 -3.12
C ALA A 377 17.04 10.15 -2.39
N PHE A 378 17.34 8.88 -2.11
CA PHE A 378 16.46 8.03 -1.30
C PHE A 378 16.64 8.33 0.20
N PRO A 379 15.55 8.25 0.99
CA PRO A 379 15.65 8.29 2.44
C PRO A 379 16.30 7.02 2.98
N GLN A 380 16.89 7.08 4.17
CA GLN A 380 17.09 5.90 4.98
C GLN A 380 15.72 5.50 5.56
N ILE A 381 15.25 4.31 5.22
CA ILE A 381 13.97 3.77 5.67
C ILE A 381 14.27 2.75 6.77
N ARG A 382 13.79 3.01 8.00
CA ARG A 382 13.99 2.12 9.15
C ARG A 382 12.63 1.69 9.67
N SER A 383 12.25 0.43 9.43
CA SER A 383 10.94 -0.08 9.81
C SER A 383 10.85 -0.55 11.27
N ARG A 384 12.00 -0.91 11.88
CA ARG A 384 12.09 -1.34 13.28
C ARG A 384 11.20 -2.54 13.63
N PHE A 385 11.06 -3.47 12.70
CA PHE A 385 10.19 -4.62 12.87
C PHE A 385 10.61 -5.49 14.06
N CYS A 386 9.61 -5.90 14.86
CA CYS A 386 9.78 -6.76 16.04
C CYS A 386 10.67 -6.17 17.16
N GLU A 387 10.97 -4.86 17.13
CA GLU A 387 11.58 -4.16 18.28
C GLU A 387 10.59 -4.04 19.44
N GLU A 388 9.28 -3.94 19.14
CA GLU A 388 8.21 -4.02 20.13
C GLU A 388 7.95 -5.49 20.52
N ASP A 389 8.01 -5.79 21.82
CA ASP A 389 7.89 -7.16 22.35
C ASP A 389 6.54 -7.78 21.95
N ARG A 390 5.45 -7.00 22.05
CA ARG A 390 4.10 -7.47 21.74
C ARG A 390 3.91 -7.86 20.27
N ASP A 391 4.58 -7.16 19.36
CA ASP A 391 4.55 -7.50 17.94
C ASP A 391 5.34 -8.78 17.66
N ALA A 392 6.54 -8.90 18.25
CA ALA A 392 7.40 -10.06 18.08
C ALA A 392 6.75 -11.34 18.62
N GLU A 393 6.08 -11.27 19.77
CA GLU A 393 5.40 -12.41 20.39
C GLU A 393 4.20 -12.89 19.56
N ARG A 394 3.35 -11.99 19.08
CA ARG A 394 2.21 -12.37 18.25
C ARG A 394 2.64 -12.92 16.89
N LEU A 395 3.67 -12.31 16.28
CA LEU A 395 4.24 -12.84 15.05
C LEU A 395 4.90 -14.22 15.28
N ALA A 396 5.43 -14.50 16.48
CA ALA A 396 5.95 -15.82 16.82
C ALA A 396 4.85 -16.88 16.90
N ASP A 397 3.65 -16.56 17.41
CA ASP A 397 2.49 -17.45 17.33
C ASP A 397 2.18 -17.78 15.86
N CYS A 398 2.10 -16.74 15.03
CA CYS A 398 1.82 -16.90 13.60
C CYS A 398 2.87 -17.73 12.87
N PHE A 399 4.14 -17.52 13.19
CA PHE A 399 5.25 -18.23 12.58
C PHE A 399 5.28 -19.72 12.96
N LEU A 400 4.93 -20.05 14.22
CA LEU A 400 4.80 -21.43 14.67
C LEU A 400 3.64 -22.15 13.96
N ASP A 401 2.52 -21.46 13.74
CA ASP A 401 1.41 -22.01 12.95
C ASP A 401 1.81 -22.18 11.48
N ALA A 402 2.53 -21.23 10.88
CA ALA A 402 3.06 -21.38 9.53
C ALA A 402 4.00 -22.59 9.38
N LEU A 403 4.86 -22.86 10.37
CA LEU A 403 5.65 -24.09 10.43
C LEU A 403 4.76 -25.34 10.52
N ARG A 404 3.75 -25.33 11.39
CA ARG A 404 2.80 -26.44 11.55
C ARG A 404 2.09 -26.79 10.25
N PHE A 405 1.73 -25.80 9.42
CA PHE A 405 1.17 -26.00 8.08
C PHE A 405 2.10 -26.79 7.14
N THR A 406 3.42 -26.63 7.28
CA THR A 406 4.43 -27.34 6.47
C THR A 406 4.72 -28.76 6.97
N GLU A 407 4.24 -29.11 8.16
CA GLU A 407 4.43 -30.44 8.78
C GLU A 407 3.15 -31.28 8.80
N SER A 408 2.00 -30.67 8.54
CA SER A 408 0.68 -31.26 8.76
C SER A 408 -0.17 -31.30 7.49
N GLY A 409 -1.03 -32.31 7.44
CA GLY A 409 -2.04 -32.46 6.40
C GLY A 409 -1.50 -32.49 4.97
N PRO A 410 -2.36 -32.21 3.98
CA PRO A 410 -2.00 -32.26 2.57
C PRO A 410 -0.82 -31.35 2.20
N LEU A 411 -0.71 -30.13 2.75
CA LEU A 411 0.41 -29.24 2.46
C LEU A 411 1.73 -29.80 3.01
N GLY A 412 1.72 -30.39 4.20
CA GLY A 412 2.88 -31.10 4.74
C GLY A 412 3.31 -32.28 3.88
N ALA A 413 2.35 -33.01 3.29
CA ALA A 413 2.66 -34.09 2.33
C ALA A 413 3.30 -33.61 1.02
N LEU A 414 3.14 -32.33 0.67
CA LEU A 414 3.80 -31.69 -0.49
C LEU A 414 5.12 -30.99 -0.13
N THR A 415 5.49 -30.97 1.15
CA THR A 415 6.73 -30.39 1.65
C THR A 415 7.81 -31.47 1.74
N ASP A 416 8.86 -31.37 0.93
CA ASP A 416 10.04 -32.26 1.02
C ASP A 416 10.99 -31.83 2.15
N GLU A 417 11.27 -30.52 2.23
CA GLU A 417 12.16 -29.95 3.25
C GLU A 417 11.78 -28.49 3.53
N VAL A 418 11.81 -28.09 4.81
CA VAL A 418 11.87 -26.67 5.21
C VAL A 418 13.30 -26.17 5.06
N VAL A 419 13.55 -25.34 4.04
CA VAL A 419 14.87 -24.80 3.68
C VAL A 419 15.20 -23.55 4.49
N PHE A 420 14.19 -22.78 4.88
CA PHE A 420 14.36 -21.65 5.79
C PHE A 420 13.13 -21.53 6.69
N PRO A 421 13.32 -21.30 8.00
CA PRO A 421 14.60 -21.21 8.71
C PRO A 421 15.22 -22.59 8.92
N ASP A 422 16.44 -22.62 9.47
CA ASP A 422 17.02 -23.85 10.01
C ASP A 422 16.25 -24.25 11.29
N VAL A 423 15.27 -25.15 11.14
CA VAL A 423 14.36 -25.58 12.21
C VAL A 423 15.09 -26.23 13.40
N HIS A 424 16.29 -26.77 13.18
CA HIS A 424 17.10 -27.32 14.28
C HIS A 424 17.64 -26.26 15.24
N ARG A 425 17.55 -24.98 14.87
CA ARG A 425 17.94 -23.85 15.73
C ARG A 425 16.76 -23.25 16.50
N LEU A 426 15.56 -23.80 16.34
CA LEU A 426 14.34 -23.32 17.01
C LEU A 426 13.98 -24.31 18.13
N SER A 427 14.74 -24.27 19.23
CA SER A 427 14.53 -25.20 20.35
C SER A 427 13.42 -24.74 21.28
N ASP A 428 13.24 -23.43 21.41
CA ASP A 428 12.19 -22.82 22.21
C ASP A 428 11.61 -21.56 21.52
N ARG A 429 10.65 -20.94 22.21
CA ARG A 429 10.00 -19.73 21.73
C ARG A 429 10.95 -18.53 21.63
N ALA A 430 11.95 -18.43 22.51
CA ALA A 430 12.89 -17.32 22.48
C ALA A 430 13.75 -17.36 21.22
N ASP A 431 14.08 -18.55 20.71
CA ASP A 431 14.75 -18.73 19.42
C ASP A 431 13.89 -18.20 18.25
N VAL A 432 12.58 -18.45 18.27
CA VAL A 432 11.64 -17.95 17.26
C VAL A 432 11.56 -16.42 17.28
N VAL A 433 11.41 -15.83 18.47
CA VAL A 433 11.39 -14.37 18.62
C VAL A 433 12.72 -13.74 18.15
N ALA A 434 13.85 -14.36 18.48
CA ALA A 434 15.17 -13.90 18.02
C ALA A 434 15.32 -14.01 16.49
N LEU A 435 14.78 -15.06 15.87
CA LEU A 435 14.71 -15.21 14.41
C LEU A 435 13.90 -14.05 13.80
N LEU A 436 12.71 -13.76 14.32
CA LEU A 436 11.83 -12.70 13.81
C LEU A 436 12.48 -11.32 13.94
N ARG A 437 13.08 -11.00 15.09
CA ARG A 437 13.85 -9.76 15.30
C ARG A 437 15.01 -9.57 14.34
N ARG A 438 15.52 -10.67 13.79
CA ARG A 438 16.60 -10.62 12.82
C ARG A 438 16.09 -10.58 11.39
N PHE A 439 15.07 -11.37 11.05
CA PHE A 439 14.74 -11.68 9.67
C PHE A 439 13.39 -11.16 9.19
N ALA A 440 12.51 -10.68 10.07
CA ALA A 440 11.23 -10.10 9.68
C ALA A 440 11.42 -9.07 8.56
N ALA A 441 10.50 -9.08 7.61
CA ALA A 441 10.53 -8.27 6.41
C ALA A 441 9.16 -7.61 6.19
N SER A 442 9.16 -6.61 5.32
CA SER A 442 7.99 -5.83 4.96
C SER A 442 7.00 -6.68 4.16
N GLY A 443 5.73 -6.61 4.54
CA GLY A 443 4.57 -6.99 3.70
C GLY A 443 4.31 -5.99 2.57
N TYR A 444 5.19 -5.01 2.41
CA TYR A 444 5.17 -3.97 1.40
C TYR A 444 4.05 -2.93 1.55
N HIS A 445 3.69 -2.61 2.79
CA HIS A 445 2.57 -1.74 3.17
C HIS A 445 2.95 -0.48 3.97
N PRO A 446 4.03 0.26 3.64
CA PRO A 446 4.42 1.46 4.38
C PRO A 446 3.31 2.53 4.32
N CYS A 447 2.98 3.08 5.48
CA CYS A 447 1.96 4.11 5.66
C CYS A 447 2.29 5.02 6.86
N GLY A 448 1.48 6.06 7.07
CA GLY A 448 1.48 6.87 8.30
C GLY A 448 2.50 7.99 8.42
N THR A 449 3.27 8.27 7.36
CA THR A 449 4.39 9.22 7.37
C THR A 449 4.04 10.71 7.23
N ALA A 450 2.76 11.02 7.06
CA ALA A 450 2.17 12.35 7.08
C ALA A 450 0.76 12.27 7.71
N ARG A 451 0.71 11.64 8.89
CA ARG A 451 -0.50 11.17 9.57
C ARG A 451 -1.60 12.23 9.70
N MET A 452 -2.86 11.82 9.47
CA MET A 452 -4.03 12.65 9.74
C MET A 452 -4.40 12.66 11.24
N GLY A 453 -4.88 13.80 11.72
CA GLY A 453 -5.41 13.95 13.07
C GLY A 453 -5.83 15.38 13.40
N PRO A 454 -6.38 15.61 14.61
CA PRO A 454 -6.73 16.94 15.10
C PRO A 454 -5.51 17.85 15.15
N LEU A 455 -5.71 19.15 14.93
CA LEU A 455 -4.65 20.17 14.95
C LEU A 455 -3.88 20.19 16.29
N GLU A 456 -4.55 19.81 17.38
CA GLU A 456 -3.98 19.75 18.73
C GLU A 456 -3.02 18.57 18.92
N ASP A 457 -3.06 17.55 18.05
CA ASP A 457 -2.08 16.48 18.03
C ASP A 457 -0.79 16.98 17.35
N PRO A 458 0.31 17.16 18.10
CA PRO A 458 1.56 17.74 17.58
C PRO A 458 2.25 16.88 16.52
N THR A 459 1.80 15.64 16.34
CA THR A 459 2.33 14.70 15.35
C THR A 459 1.40 14.53 14.14
N SER A 460 0.25 15.21 14.12
CA SER A 460 -0.61 15.28 12.93
C SER A 460 -0.02 16.24 11.89
N VAL A 461 -0.10 15.88 10.62
CA VAL A 461 0.39 16.68 9.49
C VAL A 461 -0.79 17.28 8.71
N VAL A 462 -1.89 16.53 8.64
CA VAL A 462 -3.11 16.92 7.95
C VAL A 462 -4.33 16.69 8.83
N ASP A 463 -5.42 17.39 8.53
CA ASP A 463 -6.72 17.10 9.13
C ASP A 463 -7.38 15.88 8.47
N GLN A 464 -8.57 15.50 8.97
CA GLN A 464 -9.34 14.38 8.42
C GLN A 464 -9.77 14.55 6.94
N TYR A 465 -9.63 15.74 6.35
CA TYR A 465 -9.92 16.00 4.94
C TYR A 465 -8.63 16.01 4.09
N GLY A 466 -7.51 15.58 4.68
CA GLY A 466 -6.19 15.60 4.08
C GLY A 466 -5.59 16.99 3.96
N ARG A 467 -6.21 18.05 4.49
CA ARG A 467 -5.69 19.43 4.36
C ARG A 467 -4.52 19.62 5.31
N CYS A 468 -3.41 20.15 4.81
CA CYS A 468 -2.24 20.42 5.63
C CYS A 468 -2.55 21.47 6.69
N HIS A 469 -2.20 21.19 7.93
CA HIS A 469 -2.38 22.12 9.05
C HIS A 469 -1.52 23.38 8.91
N ALA A 470 -0.34 23.25 8.29
CA ALA A 470 0.68 24.28 8.30
C ALA A 470 0.57 25.31 7.16
N VAL A 471 -0.02 24.92 6.01
CA VAL A 471 -0.10 25.78 4.82
C VAL A 471 -1.42 25.61 4.10
N GLU A 472 -1.95 26.72 3.58
CA GLU A 472 -3.18 26.71 2.78
C GLU A 472 -2.94 26.12 1.38
N GLY A 473 -4.00 25.59 0.76
CA GLY A 473 -3.95 25.12 -0.63
C GLY A 473 -3.12 23.84 -0.84
N LEU A 474 -2.85 23.09 0.22
CA LEU A 474 -2.17 21.80 0.20
C LEU A 474 -3.05 20.71 0.82
N VAL A 475 -3.18 19.60 0.10
CA VAL A 475 -3.83 18.37 0.56
C VAL A 475 -2.84 17.20 0.42
N VAL A 476 -2.91 16.22 1.31
CA VAL A 476 -2.26 14.92 1.19
C VAL A 476 -3.33 13.84 1.18
N ALA A 477 -3.28 12.95 0.20
CA ALA A 477 -4.32 11.96 -0.07
C ALA A 477 -3.73 10.63 -0.52
N ASP A 478 -2.83 10.05 0.28
CA ASP A 478 -2.25 8.73 0.05
C ASP A 478 -1.98 8.00 1.38
N ALA A 479 -1.38 6.81 1.33
CA ALA A 479 -1.08 5.99 2.50
C ALA A 479 -0.27 6.69 3.61
N SER A 480 0.42 7.81 3.32
CA SER A 480 1.09 8.61 4.35
C SER A 480 0.14 9.15 5.41
N ILE A 481 -1.15 9.33 5.11
CA ILE A 481 -2.09 9.94 6.06
C ILE A 481 -2.63 8.94 7.10
N PHE A 482 -2.39 7.63 6.95
CA PHE A 482 -3.02 6.62 7.80
C PHE A 482 -2.58 6.75 9.26
N PRO A 483 -3.52 6.82 10.23
CA PRO A 483 -3.18 6.83 11.65
C PRO A 483 -2.45 5.56 12.10
N THR A 484 -2.92 4.42 11.61
CA THR A 484 -2.41 3.07 11.84
C THR A 484 -2.56 2.28 10.55
N VAL A 485 -1.71 1.28 10.32
CA VAL A 485 -1.88 0.38 9.18
C VAL A 485 -3.17 -0.45 9.38
N PRO A 486 -4.06 -0.54 8.37
CA PRO A 486 -5.23 -1.43 8.46
C PRO A 486 -4.76 -2.89 8.42
N ARG A 487 -5.50 -3.82 9.06
CA ARG A 487 -5.25 -5.27 9.06
C ARG A 487 -5.55 -5.93 7.70
N ALA A 488 -4.99 -5.37 6.63
CA ALA A 488 -5.00 -5.87 5.28
C ALA A 488 -3.97 -5.14 4.40
N ASN A 489 -3.79 -5.61 3.17
CA ASN A 489 -3.00 -4.88 2.18
C ASN A 489 -3.47 -3.42 2.00
N THR A 490 -2.53 -2.50 1.85
CA THR A 490 -2.85 -1.06 1.82
C THR A 490 -3.36 -0.54 0.47
N ASN A 491 -3.36 -1.38 -0.58
CA ASN A 491 -3.81 -0.95 -1.92
C ASN A 491 -5.30 -0.56 -1.95
N PRO A 492 -6.26 -1.41 -1.53
CA PRO A 492 -7.68 -1.02 -1.49
C PRO A 492 -7.93 0.23 -0.64
N THR A 493 -7.31 0.31 0.55
CA THR A 493 -7.45 1.48 1.43
C THR A 493 -6.87 2.75 0.79
N SER A 494 -5.76 2.66 0.07
CA SER A 494 -5.19 3.79 -0.68
C SER A 494 -6.11 4.26 -1.81
N ILE A 495 -6.74 3.33 -2.54
CA ILE A 495 -7.73 3.66 -3.56
C ILE A 495 -8.94 4.35 -2.91
N MET A 496 -9.43 3.82 -1.79
CA MET A 496 -10.55 4.39 -1.00
C MET A 496 -10.26 5.83 -0.55
N VAL A 497 -9.04 6.13 -0.12
CA VAL A 497 -8.61 7.50 0.25
C VAL A 497 -8.69 8.46 -0.94
N GLY A 498 -8.13 8.04 -2.08
CA GLY A 498 -8.15 8.83 -3.31
C GLY A 498 -9.57 9.06 -3.84
N GLU A 499 -10.41 8.03 -3.79
CA GLU A 499 -11.84 8.10 -4.11
C GLU A 499 -12.58 9.08 -3.21
N THR A 500 -12.41 8.95 -1.89
CA THR A 500 -13.14 9.76 -0.90
C THR A 500 -12.77 11.24 -1.02
N ILE A 501 -11.48 11.57 -1.02
CA ILE A 501 -11.02 12.95 -1.14
C ILE A 501 -11.33 13.52 -2.53
N GLY A 502 -11.19 12.72 -3.59
CA GLY A 502 -11.57 13.11 -4.94
C GLY A 502 -13.06 13.42 -5.07
N GLU A 503 -13.91 12.64 -4.41
CA GLU A 503 -15.35 12.87 -4.35
C GLU A 503 -15.69 14.14 -3.58
N TRP A 504 -15.11 14.37 -2.39
CA TRP A 504 -15.28 15.63 -1.66
C TRP A 504 -14.78 16.83 -2.46
N LEU A 505 -13.67 16.69 -3.21
CA LEU A 505 -13.20 17.74 -4.10
C LEU A 505 -14.26 18.08 -5.15
N ARG A 506 -14.96 17.07 -5.68
CA ARG A 506 -15.98 17.21 -6.72
C ARG A 506 -17.27 17.84 -6.18
N THR A 507 -17.73 17.39 -5.01
CA THR A 507 -19.04 17.73 -4.45
C THR A 507 -19.00 18.88 -3.43
N GLU A 508 -17.86 19.09 -2.77
CA GLU A 508 -17.65 20.09 -1.73
C GLU A 508 -16.41 20.97 -2.00
N PRO A 509 -16.28 21.60 -3.19
CA PRO A 509 -15.09 22.35 -3.59
C PRO A 509 -14.68 23.47 -2.62
N GLY A 510 -15.66 24.11 -1.97
CA GLY A 510 -15.41 25.16 -0.99
C GLY A 510 -14.58 24.70 0.21
N ARG A 511 -14.63 23.40 0.56
CA ARG A 511 -13.79 22.79 1.63
C ARG A 511 -12.30 22.90 1.32
N TYR A 512 -11.96 22.97 0.04
CA TYR A 512 -10.59 23.00 -0.49
C TYR A 512 -10.22 24.36 -1.13
N GLY A 513 -11.09 25.37 -1.00
CA GLY A 513 -10.84 26.71 -1.55
C GLY A 513 -10.90 26.79 -3.09
N LEU A 514 -11.69 25.93 -3.73
CA LEU A 514 -11.91 25.88 -5.18
C LEU A 514 -13.17 26.64 -5.63
#